data_AF-I4BFN8-F1
#
_entry.id   AF-I4BFN8-F1
#
_cell.length_a   1.000
_cell.length_b   1.000
_cell.length_c   1.000
_cell.angle_alpha   90.00
_cell.angle_beta   90.00
_cell.angle_gamma   90.00
#
_symmetry.space_group_name_H-M   'P 1'
#
loop_
_entity.id
_entity.type
_entity.pdbx_description
1 polymer ?
#
loop_
_entity_poly.entity_id
_entity_poly.type
_entity_poly.pdbx_seq_one_letter_code
_entity_poly.pdbx_strand_id
1 'polypeptide(L)'
;MNHDADIVEVSDPRDMTIDDPRPPEPHFQIVKGQPTAEEIAALVTVLASAGGGAAPEPGPQELNPWGHPVDKLRYSIFSWQRVTLLERTHMRR
;
A
#
# COMPACT_ATOMS: atom_id res chain seq x y z
N MET A 1 -36.04 -8.23 -26.71
CA MET A 1 -34.89 -8.33 -25.80
C MET A 1 -33.67 -8.67 -26.64
N ASN A 2 -32.74 -7.74 -26.85
CA ASN A 2 -31.45 -8.01 -27.50
C ASN A 2 -30.41 -8.10 -26.38
N HIS A 3 -29.82 -9.27 -26.19
CA HIS A 3 -28.86 -9.60 -25.13
C HIS A 3 -27.43 -9.75 -25.69
N ASP A 4 -27.07 -9.02 -26.74
CA ASP A 4 -25.82 -9.23 -27.51
C ASP A 4 -24.86 -8.03 -27.47
N ALA A 5 -24.75 -7.30 -26.35
CA ALA A 5 -23.90 -6.10 -26.30
C ALA A 5 -22.83 -6.02 -25.20
N ASP A 6 -22.79 -6.91 -24.21
CA ASP A 6 -22.06 -6.60 -22.95
C ASP A 6 -20.88 -7.53 -22.60
N ILE A 7 -20.08 -8.02 -23.57
CA ILE A 7 -18.93 -8.92 -23.26
C ILE A 7 -17.57 -8.50 -23.84
N VAL A 8 -17.44 -7.29 -24.39
CA VAL A 8 -16.14 -6.78 -24.88
C VAL A 8 -15.64 -5.66 -23.99
N GLU A 9 -15.54 -5.92 -22.69
CA GLU A 9 -14.63 -5.14 -21.84
C GLU A 9 -13.22 -5.71 -22.07
N VAL A 10 -12.47 -5.08 -22.99
CA VAL A 10 -11.08 -5.44 -23.24
C VAL A 10 -10.27 -5.01 -22.02
N SER A 11 -10.02 -5.96 -21.11
CA SER A 11 -9.05 -5.77 -20.04
C SER A 11 -7.68 -5.44 -20.65
N ASP A 12 -7.01 -4.42 -20.12
CA ASP A 12 -5.70 -4.01 -20.60
C ASP A 12 -4.73 -5.21 -20.39
N PRO A 13 -4.00 -5.67 -21.43
CA PRO A 13 -3.09 -6.81 -21.30
C PRO A 13 -2.01 -6.63 -20.22
N ARG A 14 -1.76 -5.38 -19.79
CA ARG A 14 -0.85 -5.06 -18.68
C ARG A 14 -1.39 -5.48 -17.32
N ASP A 15 -2.69 -5.59 -17.15
CA ASP A 15 -3.31 -6.04 -15.89
C ASP A 15 -3.07 -7.54 -15.63
N MET A 16 -2.56 -8.27 -16.63
CA MET A 16 -2.22 -9.70 -16.54
C MET A 16 -0.74 -9.99 -16.23
N THR A 17 0.13 -8.96 -16.18
CA THR A 17 1.56 -9.12 -15.90
C THR A 17 1.96 -8.35 -14.64
N ILE A 18 2.66 -9.02 -13.73
CA ILE A 18 3.18 -8.41 -12.49
C ILE A 18 4.37 -7.46 -12.77
N ASP A 19 5.04 -7.63 -13.91
CA ASP A 19 6.31 -6.97 -14.21
C ASP A 19 6.18 -5.65 -15.00
N ASP A 20 4.97 -5.26 -15.42
CA ASP A 20 4.70 -3.99 -16.13
C ASP A 20 3.58 -3.20 -15.42
N PRO A 21 3.84 -2.63 -14.21
CA PRO A 21 2.84 -1.86 -13.50
C PRO A 21 2.48 -0.60 -14.28
N ARG A 22 1.18 -0.23 -14.24
CA ARG A 22 0.70 1.02 -14.85
C ARG A 22 1.51 2.21 -14.33
N PRO A 23 1.95 3.13 -15.21
CA PRO A 23 2.56 4.38 -14.77
C PRO A 23 1.61 5.08 -13.78
N PRO A 24 2.11 5.61 -12.66
CA PRO A 24 1.27 6.31 -11.71
C PRO A 24 0.53 7.44 -12.42
N GLU A 25 -0.77 7.57 -12.17
CA GLU A 25 -1.54 8.66 -12.75
C GLU A 25 -0.95 10.00 -12.29
N PRO A 26 -0.73 10.95 -13.22
CA PRO A 26 -0.17 12.24 -12.86
C PRO A 26 -1.15 12.99 -11.97
N HIS A 27 -0.69 13.39 -10.78
CA HIS A 27 -1.52 14.07 -9.77
C HIS A 27 -1.98 15.47 -10.23
N PHE A 28 -1.27 16.08 -11.19
CA PHE A 28 -1.67 17.29 -11.88
C PHE A 28 -0.94 17.42 -13.23
N GLN A 29 -1.48 18.23 -14.14
CA GLN A 29 -0.94 18.45 -15.48
C GLN A 29 -0.79 19.95 -15.77
N ILE A 30 0.32 20.33 -16.42
CA ILE A 30 0.51 21.69 -16.96
C ILE A 30 -0.26 21.80 -18.28
N VAL A 31 -1.36 22.55 -18.27
CA VAL A 31 -2.20 22.76 -19.47
C VAL A 31 -1.62 23.84 -20.39
N LYS A 32 -0.87 24.80 -19.83
CA LYS A 32 -0.33 25.95 -20.57
C LYS A 32 0.97 26.46 -19.96
N GLY A 33 1.88 26.93 -20.81
CA GLY A 33 3.16 27.52 -20.42
C GLY A 33 4.34 26.57 -20.58
N GLN A 34 5.56 27.08 -20.36
CA GLN A 34 6.80 26.31 -20.33
C GLN A 34 7.54 26.66 -19.03
N PRO A 35 7.04 26.18 -17.87
CA PRO A 35 7.69 26.48 -16.60
C PRO A 35 9.06 25.81 -16.53
N THR A 36 9.99 26.44 -15.82
CA THR A 36 11.31 25.85 -15.58
C THR A 36 11.24 24.77 -14.50
N ALA A 37 12.30 23.95 -14.38
CA ALA A 37 12.37 22.91 -13.37
C ALA A 37 12.30 23.49 -11.95
N GLU A 38 12.87 24.68 -11.73
CA GLU A 38 12.84 25.40 -10.46
C GLU A 38 11.43 25.82 -10.07
N GLU A 39 10.64 26.31 -11.04
CA GLU A 39 9.25 26.72 -10.81
C GLU A 39 8.36 25.51 -10.48
N ILE A 40 8.57 24.38 -11.16
CA ILE A 40 7.89 23.12 -10.85
C ILE A 40 8.24 22.66 -9.44
N ALA A 41 9.52 22.70 -9.06
CA ALA A 41 9.97 22.30 -7.72
C ALA A 41 9.37 23.19 -6.63
N ALA A 42 9.32 24.51 -6.86
CA ALA A 42 8.69 25.45 -5.94
C ALA A 42 7.19 25.17 -5.79
N LEU A 43 6.48 24.93 -6.89
CA LEU A 43 5.05 24.59 -6.89
C LEU A 43 4.76 23.30 -6.11
N VAL A 44 5.52 22.23 -6.39
CA VAL A 44 5.36 20.94 -5.70
C VAL A 44 5.62 21.08 -4.21
N THR A 45 6.63 21.87 -3.82
CA THR A 45 6.96 22.11 -2.41
C THR A 45 5.82 22.82 -1.69
N VAL A 46 5.21 23.83 -2.33
CA VAL A 46 4.05 24.54 -1.76
C VAL A 46 2.86 23.59 -1.66
N LEU A 47 2.57 22.80 -2.69
CA LEU A 47 1.46 21.86 -2.67
C LEU A 47 1.63 20.77 -1.60
N ALA A 48 2.84 20.23 -1.46
CA ALA A 48 3.17 19.23 -0.44
C ALA A 48 3.06 19.79 0.99
N SER A 49 3.44 21.05 1.20
CA SER A 49 3.31 21.70 2.51
C SER A 49 1.87 22.08 2.83
N ALA A 50 1.09 22.56 1.84
CA ALA A 50 -0.32 22.91 2.00
C ALA A 50 -1.22 21.67 2.14
N GLY A 51 -0.90 20.57 1.46
CA GLY A 51 -1.62 19.30 1.54
C GLY A 51 -1.49 18.59 2.89
N GLY A 52 -0.65 19.12 3.78
CA GLY A 52 -0.31 18.47 5.03
C GLY A 52 0.46 17.20 4.74
N GLY A 53 1.79 17.23 4.89
CA GLY A 53 2.62 16.04 4.98
C GLY A 53 2.31 15.22 6.23
N ALA A 54 1.04 14.87 6.45
CA ALA A 54 0.71 13.71 7.24
C ALA A 54 1.38 12.55 6.52
N ALA A 55 2.34 11.92 7.21
CA ALA A 55 2.71 10.55 6.87
C ALA A 55 1.40 9.82 6.57
N PRO A 56 1.32 9.04 5.47
CA PRO A 56 0.08 8.37 5.09
C PRO A 56 -0.52 7.82 6.37
N GLU A 57 -1.74 8.27 6.72
CA GLU A 57 -2.47 7.81 7.90
C GLU A 57 -2.21 6.32 7.93
N PRO A 58 -1.53 5.76 8.94
CA PRO A 58 -1.07 4.38 8.88
C PRO A 58 -2.32 3.59 8.56
N GLY A 59 -2.39 3.11 7.31
CA GLY A 59 -3.56 2.42 6.82
C GLY A 59 -3.82 1.28 7.78
N PRO A 60 -5.05 0.74 7.84
CA PRO A 60 -5.42 -0.30 8.81
C PRO A 60 -4.24 -1.26 8.97
N GLN A 61 -3.56 -1.17 10.13
CA GLN A 61 -2.23 -1.74 10.27
C GLN A 61 -2.35 -3.20 9.86
N GLU A 62 -1.70 -3.57 8.74
CA GLU A 62 -1.76 -4.96 8.30
C GLU A 62 -1.31 -5.81 9.48
N LEU A 63 -2.11 -6.83 9.79
CA LEU A 63 -1.79 -7.77 10.85
C LEU A 63 -0.42 -8.39 10.51
N ASN A 64 0.62 -7.88 11.15
CA ASN A 64 1.97 -8.36 10.98
C ASN A 64 2.25 -9.38 12.10
N PRO A 65 2.18 -10.70 11.81
CA PRO A 65 2.48 -11.72 12.80
C PRO A 65 3.98 -11.78 13.12
N TRP A 66 4.84 -11.08 12.37
CA TRP A 66 6.28 -11.10 12.57
C TRP A 66 6.72 -10.07 13.61
N GLY A 67 7.61 -10.51 14.51
CA GLY A 67 8.27 -9.61 15.46
C GLY A 67 7.50 -9.37 16.75
N HIS A 68 6.50 -10.21 17.06
CA HIS A 68 5.80 -10.11 18.34
C HIS A 68 6.79 -10.35 19.50
N PRO A 69 6.69 -9.64 20.64
CA PRO A 69 7.60 -9.81 21.76
C PRO A 69 7.73 -11.27 22.26
N VAL A 70 6.67 -12.08 22.09
CA VAL A 70 6.68 -13.52 22.42
C VAL A 70 7.75 -14.30 21.64
N ASP A 71 8.04 -13.90 20.40
CA ASP A 71 9.00 -14.61 19.54
C ASP A 71 10.44 -14.41 20.01
N LYS A 72 10.68 -13.36 20.81
CA LYS A 72 11.99 -13.06 21.41
C LYS A 72 12.25 -13.85 22.69
N LEU A 73 11.23 -14.50 23.26
CA LEU A 73 11.34 -15.23 24.53
C LEU A 73 11.89 -16.64 24.28
N ARG A 74 13.01 -16.96 24.95
CA ARG A 74 13.62 -18.29 24.90
C ARG A 74 13.07 -19.18 26.01
N TYR A 75 11.91 -19.75 25.76
CA TYR A 75 11.35 -20.78 26.64
C TYR A 75 11.88 -22.17 26.29
N SER A 76 12.07 -23.02 27.30
CA SER A 76 12.28 -24.45 27.11
C SER A 76 11.12 -25.06 26.31
N ILE A 77 11.40 -26.07 25.50
CA ILE A 77 10.41 -26.67 24.59
C ILE A 77 9.21 -27.29 25.33
N PHE A 78 9.41 -27.71 26.59
CA PHE A 78 8.36 -28.27 27.45
C PHE A 78 7.69 -27.23 28.36
N SER A 79 8.01 -25.94 28.20
CA SER A 79 7.42 -24.90 29.03
C SER A 79 5.96 -24.68 28.65
N TRP A 80 5.07 -24.78 29.63
CA TRP A 80 3.66 -24.44 29.46
C TRP A 80 3.45 -22.95 29.11
N GLN A 81 4.40 -22.07 29.46
CA GLN A 81 4.38 -20.66 29.05
C GLN A 81 4.59 -20.50 27.53
N ARG A 82 5.37 -21.38 26.90
CA ARG A 82 5.56 -21.39 25.44
C ARG A 82 4.27 -21.77 24.73
N VAL A 83 3.61 -22.84 25.19
CA VAL A 83 2.35 -23.31 24.61
C VAL A 83 1.28 -22.22 24.73
N THR A 84 1.09 -21.67 25.92
CA THR A 84 0.00 -20.71 26.15
C THR A 84 0.21 -19.33 25.54
N LEU A 85 1.40 -18.74 25.62
CA LEU A 85 1.62 -17.37 25.14
C LEU A 85 1.76 -17.31 23.63
N LEU A 86 2.49 -18.26 23.02
CA LEU A 86 2.73 -18.31 21.59
C LEU A 86 1.45 -18.66 20.82
N GLU A 87 0.73 -19.68 21.28
CA GLU A 87 -0.50 -20.14 20.63
C GLU A 87 -1.60 -19.07 20.70
N ARG A 88 -1.78 -18.41 21.86
CA ARG A 88 -2.77 -17.32 21.98
C ARG A 88 -2.46 -16.11 21.09
N THR A 89 -1.19 -15.83 20.86
CA THR A 89 -0.76 -14.68 20.06
C THR A 89 -0.94 -14.95 18.57
N HIS A 90 -0.57 -16.14 18.10
CA HIS A 90 -0.50 -16.44 16.67
C HIS A 90 -1.68 -17.25 16.12
N MET A 91 -2.40 -18.01 16.96
CA MET A 91 -3.46 -18.94 16.51
C MET A 91 -4.88 -18.47 16.80
N ARG A 92 -5.09 -17.37 17.55
CA ARG A 92 -6.45 -16.85 17.78
C ARG A 92 -6.97 -16.15 16.53
N ARG A 93 -8.02 -16.72 15.92
CA ARG A 93 -8.95 -16.05 15.00
C ARG A 93 -10.02 -15.30 15.80
#